data_AF-A0A424IH13-F1
#
_entry.id   AF-A0A424IH13-F1
#
_cell.length_a   1.000
_cell.length_b   1.000
_cell.length_c   1.000
_cell.angle_alpha   90.00
_cell.angle_beta   90.00
_cell.angle_gamma   90.00
#
_symmetry.space_group_name_H-M   'P 1'
#
loop_
_entity.id
_entity.type
_entity.pdbx_description
1 polymer ?
#
loop_
_entity_poly.entity_id
_entity_poly.type
_entity_poly.pdbx_seq_one_letter_code
_entity_poly.pdbx_strand_id
1 'polypeptide(L)'
;MKRIAVLNVVGLTKGLIAKNLPRIRKIAENLETTSFTPAFPAVTTTAQATYLTGTSPSDHGIVGNGWYEREDAEVRFWKQSNHLIRGEKLWEALRREKGDFRCAKMFWWYNMYSSADWSVTPRPIYPADGRKVFDVYAHPPGLRDKLVGELGEFPFPSFWGPRAGLPSSQWIADSARWVEEWEQPDLNLVYLPHLDYGLQRWGPDAPEMGAEFEAIDRLVDELISFFVKRGVEVVLLSEYGISKVRKPVHLNRVFRDKGWLQIKNELGLEL
;
A
#
# COMPACT_ATOMS: atom_id res chain seq x y z
N MET A 1 -5.35 15.14 -21.85
CA MET A 1 -5.14 15.02 -20.39
C MET A 1 -3.66 14.70 -20.18
N LYS A 2 -3.01 15.29 -19.18
CA LYS A 2 -1.64 14.89 -18.83
C LYS A 2 -1.68 13.52 -18.15
N ARG A 3 -0.66 12.70 -18.38
CA ARG A 3 -0.49 11.42 -17.66
C ARG A 3 -0.05 11.70 -16.23
N ILE A 4 -0.56 10.95 -15.27
CA ILE A 4 -0.34 11.19 -13.83
C ILE A 4 0.23 9.92 -13.18
N ALA A 5 1.26 10.08 -12.35
CA ALA A 5 1.73 9.06 -11.42
C ALA A 5 1.38 9.47 -9.99
N VAL A 6 0.65 8.62 -9.26
CA VAL A 6 0.34 8.82 -7.84
C VAL A 6 1.25 7.93 -7.02
N LEU A 7 2.18 8.54 -6.30
CA LEU A 7 3.11 7.85 -5.40
C LEU A 7 2.54 7.89 -3.99
N ASN A 8 2.12 6.74 -3.48
CA ASN A 8 1.67 6.58 -2.11
C ASN A 8 2.82 6.05 -1.25
N VAL A 9 3.43 6.94 -0.48
CA VAL A 9 4.54 6.63 0.43
C VAL A 9 4.00 6.62 1.86
N VAL A 10 3.93 5.42 2.45
CA VAL A 10 3.31 5.24 3.77
C VAL A 10 4.07 6.00 4.85
N GLY A 11 3.35 6.58 5.81
CA GLY A 11 3.96 7.23 6.96
C GLY A 11 4.52 8.62 6.69
N LEU A 12 4.48 9.11 5.45
CA LEU A 12 5.02 10.42 5.09
C LEU A 12 4.19 11.54 5.73
N THR A 13 4.73 12.18 6.76
CA THR A 13 4.10 13.34 7.41
C THR A 13 4.92 14.61 7.13
N LYS A 14 4.29 15.78 7.21
CA LYS A 14 4.98 17.08 7.09
C LYS A 14 6.18 17.18 8.04
N GLY A 15 6.05 16.65 9.26
CA GLY A 15 7.13 16.62 10.25
C GLY A 15 8.31 15.74 9.84
N LEU A 16 8.06 14.56 9.26
CA LEU A 16 9.12 13.69 8.74
C LEU A 16 9.79 14.29 7.51
N ILE A 17 9.02 14.86 6.58
CA ILE A 17 9.57 15.54 5.40
C ILE A 17 10.52 16.67 5.82
N ALA A 18 10.06 17.55 6.71
CA ALA A 18 10.84 18.71 7.13
C ALA A 18 12.18 18.32 7.79
N LYS A 19 12.20 17.23 8.57
CA LYS A 19 13.35 16.83 9.39
C LYS A 19 14.30 15.86 8.68
N ASN A 20 13.77 14.87 7.97
CA ASN A 20 14.50 13.66 7.63
C ASN A 20 14.62 13.38 6.13
N LEU A 21 13.87 14.10 5.27
CA LEU A 21 13.74 13.77 3.84
C LEU A 21 14.11 14.99 2.98
N PRO A 22 15.40 15.35 2.90
CA PRO A 22 15.84 16.59 2.28
C PRO A 22 15.53 16.70 0.78
N ARG A 23 15.50 15.59 0.01
CA ARG A 23 15.18 15.62 -1.43
C ARG A 23 13.69 15.85 -1.63
N ILE A 24 12.85 15.07 -0.95
CA ILE A 24 11.40 15.27 -0.97
C ILE A 24 11.04 16.68 -0.48
N ARG A 25 11.69 17.18 0.57
CA ARG A 25 11.49 18.54 1.08
C ARG A 25 11.78 19.59 0.00
N LYS A 26 12.91 19.47 -0.72
CA LYS A 26 13.28 20.38 -1.80
C LYS A 26 12.27 20.37 -2.96
N ILE A 27 11.70 19.20 -3.27
CA ILE A 27 10.63 19.07 -4.25
C ILE A 27 9.36 19.77 -3.75
N ALA A 28 8.96 19.52 -2.51
CA ALA A 28 7.76 20.09 -1.90
C ALA A 28 7.80 21.61 -1.73
N GLU A 29 8.98 22.22 -1.55
CA GLU A 29 9.15 23.68 -1.45
C GLU A 29 8.66 24.44 -2.69
N ASN A 30 8.61 23.78 -3.85
CA ASN A 30 8.19 24.36 -5.12
C ASN A 30 6.79 23.90 -5.57
N LEU A 31 6.06 23.19 -4.70
CA LEU A 31 4.77 22.57 -5.02
C LEU A 31 3.71 22.90 -3.95
N GLU A 32 2.45 22.83 -4.36
CA GLU A 32 1.35 22.91 -3.40
C GLU A 32 1.36 21.69 -2.47
N THR A 33 1.43 21.95 -1.17
CA THR A 33 1.47 20.89 -0.15
C THR A 33 0.32 21.05 0.82
N THR A 34 -0.65 20.13 0.75
CA THR A 34 -1.81 20.11 1.64
C THR A 34 -1.72 19.00 2.70
N SER A 35 -2.60 19.06 3.69
CA SER A 35 -2.79 18.01 4.69
C SER A 35 -4.28 17.83 4.93
N PHE A 36 -4.71 16.59 5.10
CA PHE A 36 -6.10 16.23 5.33
C PHE A 36 -6.21 15.32 6.55
N THR A 37 -7.43 15.15 7.05
CA THR A 37 -7.71 14.20 8.13
C THR A 37 -7.71 12.79 7.54
N PRO A 38 -6.88 11.86 8.05
CA PRO A 38 -6.86 10.48 7.56
C PRO A 38 -8.22 9.79 7.70
N ALA A 39 -8.49 8.80 6.85
CA ALA A 39 -9.65 7.92 7.02
C ALA A 39 -9.64 7.26 8.40
N PHE A 40 -10.81 7.00 8.98
CA PHE A 40 -10.93 6.30 10.26
C PHE A 40 -11.57 4.91 10.07
N PRO A 41 -10.92 3.81 10.52
CA PRO A 41 -9.61 3.77 11.16
C PRO A 41 -8.45 4.04 10.19
N ALA A 42 -7.40 4.71 10.69
CA ALA A 42 -6.22 5.11 9.92
C ALA A 42 -5.27 3.91 9.70
N VAL A 43 -5.70 2.99 8.83
CA VAL A 43 -4.97 1.77 8.45
C VAL A 43 -5.01 1.58 6.93
N THR A 44 -4.03 0.87 6.38
CA THR A 44 -3.73 0.78 4.94
C THR A 44 -4.95 0.51 4.07
N THR A 45 -5.66 -0.58 4.35
CA THR A 45 -6.77 -1.03 3.51
C THR A 45 -7.94 -0.04 3.50
N THR A 46 -8.25 0.56 4.65
CA THR A 46 -9.28 1.59 4.79
C THR A 46 -8.88 2.85 4.03
N ALA A 47 -7.67 3.37 4.29
CA ALA A 47 -7.19 4.60 3.67
C ALA A 47 -7.11 4.49 2.14
N GLN A 48 -6.56 3.38 1.62
CA GLN A 48 -6.49 3.18 0.19
C GLN A 48 -7.88 3.02 -0.44
N ALA A 49 -8.81 2.30 0.18
CA ALA A 49 -10.18 2.20 -0.34
C ALA A 49 -10.88 3.57 -0.39
N THR A 50 -10.65 4.43 0.60
CA THR A 50 -11.11 5.82 0.60
C THR A 50 -10.49 6.60 -0.57
N TYR A 51 -9.17 6.54 -0.79
CA TYR A 51 -8.54 7.25 -1.92
C TYR A 51 -9.00 6.74 -3.28
N LEU A 52 -9.18 5.43 -3.42
CA LEU A 52 -9.57 4.82 -4.68
C LEU A 52 -11.04 5.09 -5.05
N THR A 53 -11.89 5.48 -4.09
CA THR A 53 -13.34 5.69 -4.32
C THR A 53 -13.80 7.12 -4.07
N GLY A 54 -13.06 7.91 -3.27
CA GLY A 54 -13.51 9.20 -2.77
C GLY A 54 -14.63 9.11 -1.73
N THR A 55 -14.96 7.91 -1.22
CA THR A 55 -16.08 7.68 -0.28
C THR A 55 -15.58 7.25 1.09
N SER A 56 -16.46 7.23 2.09
CA SER A 56 -16.09 6.86 3.45
C SER A 56 -16.16 5.34 3.70
N PRO A 57 -15.59 4.81 4.79
CA PRO A 57 -15.64 3.38 5.12
C PRO A 57 -17.05 2.79 5.23
N SER A 58 -18.06 3.59 5.59
CA SER A 58 -19.45 3.12 5.59
C SER A 58 -19.98 2.85 4.19
N ASP A 59 -19.42 3.51 3.18
CA ASP A 59 -19.90 3.48 1.80
C ASP A 59 -19.14 2.43 0.99
N HIS A 60 -17.80 2.49 0.98
CA HIS A 60 -16.97 1.51 0.27
C HIS A 60 -16.85 0.17 0.99
N GLY A 61 -17.23 0.10 2.28
CA GLY A 61 -17.35 -1.14 3.05
C GLY A 61 -16.03 -1.74 3.56
N ILE A 62 -14.91 -1.02 3.41
CA ILE A 62 -13.61 -1.47 3.92
C ILE A 62 -13.32 -0.76 5.23
N VAL A 63 -13.43 -1.49 6.33
CA VAL A 63 -13.41 -0.92 7.69
C VAL A 63 -12.11 -1.19 8.46
N GLY A 64 -11.16 -1.92 7.88
CA GLY A 64 -9.86 -2.18 8.51
C GLY A 64 -9.03 -3.23 7.79
N ASN A 65 -7.76 -3.39 8.20
CA ASN A 65 -6.86 -4.39 7.61
C ASN A 65 -7.30 -5.84 7.84
N GLY A 66 -8.18 -6.06 8.82
CA GLY A 66 -8.90 -7.31 9.00
C GLY A 66 -10.11 -7.12 9.89
N TRP A 67 -11.10 -7.98 9.73
CA TRP A 67 -12.33 -7.97 10.53
C TRP A 67 -12.96 -9.36 10.56
N TYR A 68 -13.88 -9.53 11.50
CA TYR A 68 -14.70 -10.75 11.62
C TYR A 68 -15.78 -10.76 10.53
N GLU A 69 -15.72 -11.75 9.64
CA GLU A 69 -16.79 -12.06 8.69
C GLU A 69 -17.84 -12.91 9.39
N ARG A 70 -19.08 -12.40 9.44
CA ARG A 70 -20.16 -13.05 10.18
C ARG A 70 -20.70 -14.27 9.45
N GLU A 71 -20.65 -14.22 8.13
CA GLU A 71 -21.10 -15.26 7.21
C GLU A 71 -20.28 -16.53 7.39
N ASP A 72 -18.95 -16.39 7.49
CA ASP A 72 -18.02 -17.52 7.62
C ASP A 72 -17.62 -17.79 9.08
N ALA A 73 -18.02 -16.91 10.02
CA ALA A 73 -17.59 -16.92 11.40
C ALA A 73 -16.05 -16.89 11.58
N GLU A 74 -15.35 -16.18 10.70
CA GLU A 74 -13.88 -16.15 10.65
C GLU A 74 -13.33 -14.72 10.74
N VAL A 75 -12.20 -14.55 11.45
CA VAL A 75 -11.41 -13.32 11.34
C VAL A 75 -10.50 -13.44 10.11
N ARG A 76 -10.69 -12.55 9.15
CA ARG A 76 -9.86 -12.51 7.94
C ARG A 76 -9.11 -11.18 7.84
N PHE A 77 -7.83 -11.28 7.52
CA PHE A 77 -6.95 -10.14 7.31
C PHE A 77 -6.56 -10.03 5.84
N TRP A 78 -6.19 -8.82 5.41
CA TRP A 78 -5.45 -8.60 4.17
C TRP A 78 -6.19 -9.12 2.93
N LYS A 79 -7.51 -8.94 2.88
CA LYS A 79 -8.34 -9.35 1.72
C LYS A 79 -7.91 -8.58 0.47
N GLN A 80 -7.85 -9.26 -0.68
CA GLN A 80 -7.23 -8.71 -1.90
C GLN A 80 -8.18 -8.51 -3.09
N SER A 81 -9.37 -9.11 -3.08
CA SER A 81 -10.31 -9.00 -4.20
C SER A 81 -10.86 -7.57 -4.32
N ASN A 82 -10.74 -6.96 -5.51
CA ASN A 82 -11.27 -5.62 -5.75
C ASN A 82 -12.79 -5.53 -5.60
N HIS A 83 -13.51 -6.63 -5.86
CA HIS A 83 -14.97 -6.72 -5.72
C HIS A 83 -15.48 -6.45 -4.30
N LEU A 84 -14.61 -6.53 -3.29
CA LEU A 84 -14.98 -6.22 -1.90
C LEU A 84 -15.16 -4.73 -1.66
N ILE A 85 -14.50 -3.86 -2.45
CA ILE A 85 -14.68 -2.42 -2.34
C ILE A 85 -15.94 -2.04 -3.11
N ARG A 86 -16.95 -1.50 -2.41
CA ARG A 86 -18.16 -0.95 -3.04
C ARG A 86 -17.89 0.42 -3.67
N GLY A 87 -18.79 0.86 -4.54
CA GLY A 87 -18.69 2.14 -5.24
C GLY A 87 -17.75 2.12 -6.45
N GLU A 88 -17.82 3.18 -7.24
CA GLU A 88 -16.97 3.39 -8.41
C GLU A 88 -15.53 3.68 -8.01
N LYS A 89 -14.57 3.15 -8.77
CA LYS A 89 -13.14 3.44 -8.59
C LYS A 89 -12.72 4.64 -9.42
N LEU A 90 -11.71 5.36 -8.95
CA LEU A 90 -11.18 6.56 -9.60
C LEU A 90 -10.92 6.36 -11.10
N TRP A 91 -10.26 5.25 -11.47
CA TRP A 91 -9.95 4.97 -12.87
C TRP A 91 -11.17 4.56 -13.71
N GLU A 92 -12.22 4.03 -13.09
CA GLU A 92 -13.50 3.72 -13.76
C GLU A 92 -14.25 5.00 -14.08
N ALA A 93 -14.32 5.92 -13.09
CA ALA A 93 -14.91 7.25 -13.28
C ALA A 93 -14.20 8.02 -14.40
N LEU A 94 -12.86 8.02 -14.39
CA LEU A 94 -12.05 8.67 -15.43
C LEU A 94 -12.21 8.01 -16.80
N ARG A 95 -12.35 6.68 -16.87
CA ARG A 95 -12.63 5.98 -18.13
C ARG A 95 -14.02 6.27 -18.68
N ARG A 96 -15.02 6.47 -17.82
CA ARG A 96 -16.36 6.90 -18.26
C ARG A 96 -16.31 8.29 -18.90
N GLU A 97 -15.51 9.20 -18.34
CA GLU A 97 -15.35 10.56 -18.90
C GLU A 97 -14.44 10.58 -20.13
N LYS A 98 -13.42 9.72 -20.16
CA LYS A 98 -12.44 9.58 -21.26
C LYS A 98 -12.33 8.11 -21.65
N GLY A 99 -13.05 7.71 -22.69
CA GLY A 99 -13.24 6.29 -23.06
C GLY A 99 -11.97 5.46 -23.23
N ASP A 100 -10.87 6.05 -23.70
CA ASP A 100 -9.57 5.40 -23.90
C ASP A 100 -8.61 5.54 -22.68
N PHE A 101 -9.12 5.98 -21.52
CA PHE A 101 -8.30 6.16 -20.32
C PHE A 101 -7.76 4.82 -19.81
N ARG A 102 -6.44 4.74 -19.60
CA ARG A 102 -5.76 3.52 -19.13
C ARG A 102 -5.06 3.72 -17.79
N CYS A 103 -5.20 2.75 -16.89
CA CYS A 103 -4.68 2.79 -15.54
C CYS A 103 -3.75 1.61 -15.25
N ALA A 104 -2.60 1.90 -14.66
CA ALA A 104 -1.74 0.94 -13.99
C ALA A 104 -1.90 1.05 -12.48
N LYS A 105 -2.06 -0.08 -11.79
CA LYS A 105 -2.20 -0.17 -10.34
C LYS A 105 -1.10 -1.08 -9.77
N MET A 106 -0.03 -0.47 -9.29
CA MET A 106 1.17 -1.14 -8.78
C MET A 106 1.12 -1.22 -7.24
N PHE A 107 0.79 -2.41 -6.74
CA PHE A 107 0.83 -2.82 -5.32
C PHE A 107 -0.12 -2.10 -4.36
N TRP A 108 -0.93 -1.17 -4.85
CA TRP A 108 -2.09 -0.70 -4.10
C TRP A 108 -3.01 -1.88 -3.76
N TRP A 109 -3.56 -1.87 -2.56
CA TRP A 109 -4.41 -2.89 -1.99
C TRP A 109 -5.71 -3.10 -2.78
N TYR A 110 -6.35 -4.25 -2.56
CA TYR A 110 -7.53 -4.69 -3.31
C TYR A 110 -7.28 -4.73 -4.81
N ASN A 111 -6.15 -5.32 -5.23
CA ASN A 111 -5.71 -5.27 -6.62
C ASN A 111 -6.14 -6.49 -7.44
N MET A 112 -6.38 -7.63 -6.78
CA MET A 112 -6.77 -8.84 -7.49
C MET A 112 -8.13 -8.63 -8.13
N TYR A 113 -8.24 -8.95 -9.42
CA TYR A 113 -9.46 -8.77 -10.21
C TYR A 113 -9.95 -7.32 -10.26
N SER A 114 -9.04 -6.34 -10.22
CA SER A 114 -9.38 -4.95 -10.50
C SER A 114 -9.63 -4.71 -11.99
N SER A 115 -10.38 -3.65 -12.31
CA SER A 115 -10.64 -3.18 -13.68
C SER A 115 -9.52 -2.28 -14.25
N ALA A 116 -8.36 -2.21 -13.59
CA ALA A 116 -7.18 -1.52 -14.10
C ALA A 116 -6.54 -2.32 -15.23
N ASP A 117 -6.06 -1.64 -16.28
CA ASP A 117 -5.50 -2.28 -17.47
C ASP A 117 -4.22 -3.06 -17.15
N TRP A 118 -3.41 -2.55 -16.20
CA TRP A 118 -2.29 -3.27 -15.62
C TRP A 118 -2.41 -3.28 -14.10
N SER A 119 -2.27 -4.44 -13.48
CA SER A 119 -2.26 -4.55 -12.02
C SER A 119 -1.21 -5.54 -11.54
N VAL A 120 -0.55 -5.24 -10.43
CA VAL A 120 0.42 -6.13 -9.78
C VAL A 120 0.27 -6.06 -8.25
N THR A 121 0.24 -7.19 -7.56
CA THR A 121 0.15 -7.23 -6.08
C THR A 121 0.84 -8.49 -5.54
N PRO A 122 1.40 -8.48 -4.31
CA PRO A 122 1.96 -9.68 -3.70
C PRO A 122 0.89 -10.77 -3.58
N ARG A 123 1.17 -11.96 -4.12
CA ARG A 123 0.30 -13.11 -3.99
C ARG A 123 1.12 -14.39 -4.03
N PRO A 124 1.28 -15.08 -2.88
CA PRO A 124 1.83 -16.42 -2.90
C PRO A 124 0.95 -17.36 -3.72
N ILE A 125 1.59 -18.26 -4.45
CA ILE A 125 0.96 -19.37 -5.13
C ILE A 125 0.86 -20.53 -4.15
N TYR A 126 -0.31 -21.16 -4.12
CA TYR A 126 -0.62 -22.33 -3.31
C TYR A 126 -0.98 -23.48 -4.25
N PRO A 127 0.03 -24.25 -4.75
CA PRO A 127 -0.23 -25.38 -5.61
C PRO A 127 -0.94 -26.50 -4.84
N ALA A 128 -1.54 -27.46 -5.58
CA ALA A 128 -2.26 -28.59 -5.00
C ALA A 128 -1.40 -29.50 -4.10
N ASP A 129 -0.07 -29.41 -4.22
CA ASP A 129 0.89 -30.14 -3.38
C ASP A 129 1.14 -29.49 -2.00
N GLY A 130 0.38 -28.43 -1.65
CA GLY A 130 0.43 -27.78 -0.34
C GLY A 130 1.63 -26.85 -0.15
N ARG A 131 2.48 -26.66 -1.18
CA ARG A 131 3.57 -25.69 -1.11
C ARG A 131 3.02 -24.26 -1.04
N LYS A 132 3.87 -23.36 -0.55
CA LYS A 132 3.66 -21.91 -0.61
C LYS A 132 4.85 -21.31 -1.34
N VAL A 133 4.62 -20.87 -2.58
CA VAL A 133 5.65 -20.24 -3.42
C VAL A 133 5.38 -18.73 -3.41
N PHE A 134 6.36 -17.94 -3.00
CA PHE A 134 6.21 -16.48 -2.97
C PHE A 134 6.28 -15.93 -4.39
N ASP A 135 5.29 -15.12 -4.74
CA ASP A 135 5.19 -14.53 -6.07
C ASP A 135 4.30 -13.28 -6.05
N VAL A 136 4.06 -12.72 -7.23
CA VAL A 136 3.09 -11.66 -7.49
C VAL A 136 1.93 -12.18 -8.34
N TYR A 137 0.74 -11.66 -8.08
CA TYR A 137 -0.36 -11.69 -9.03
C TYR A 137 -0.19 -10.51 -9.99
N ALA A 138 -0.38 -10.73 -11.28
CA ALA A 138 -0.43 -9.65 -12.26
C ALA A 138 -1.54 -9.83 -13.30
N HIS A 139 -2.03 -8.71 -13.82
CA HIS A 139 -2.94 -8.61 -14.96
C HIS A 139 -2.41 -7.55 -15.94
N PRO A 140 -2.50 -7.75 -17.27
CA PRO A 140 -3.05 -8.91 -17.97
C PRO A 140 -2.16 -10.16 -17.85
N PRO A 141 -2.66 -11.35 -18.28
CA PRO A 141 -1.82 -12.55 -18.36
C PRO A 141 -0.51 -12.29 -19.12
N GLY A 142 0.60 -12.83 -18.62
CA GLY A 142 1.94 -12.61 -19.16
C GLY A 142 2.67 -11.36 -18.60
N LEU A 143 1.98 -10.40 -17.98
CA LEU A 143 2.64 -9.25 -17.34
C LEU A 143 3.60 -9.70 -16.22
N ARG A 144 3.17 -10.68 -15.41
CA ARG A 144 3.99 -11.25 -14.34
C ARG A 144 5.32 -11.78 -14.87
N ASP A 145 5.30 -12.55 -15.96
CA ASP A 145 6.51 -13.17 -16.51
C ASP A 145 7.45 -12.15 -17.12
N LYS A 146 6.92 -11.10 -17.77
CA LYS A 146 7.74 -9.98 -18.24
C LYS A 146 8.43 -9.26 -17.09
N LEU A 147 7.67 -8.87 -16.06
CA LEU A 147 8.22 -8.15 -14.91
C LEU A 147 9.24 -8.99 -14.14
N VAL A 148 8.94 -10.25 -13.85
CA VAL A 148 9.87 -11.13 -13.14
C VAL A 148 11.08 -11.49 -14.01
N GLY A 149 10.91 -11.62 -15.33
CA GLY A 149 12.02 -11.85 -16.25
C GLY A 149 13.01 -10.69 -16.32
N GLU A 150 12.52 -9.46 -16.29
CA GLU A 150 13.34 -8.24 -16.37
C GLU A 150 13.90 -7.80 -15.00
N LEU A 151 13.07 -7.85 -13.95
CA LEU A 151 13.40 -7.31 -12.62
C LEU A 151 13.88 -8.37 -11.63
N GLY A 152 13.79 -9.65 -11.99
CA GLY A 152 13.96 -10.76 -11.06
C GLY A 152 12.76 -10.98 -10.15
N GLU A 153 12.85 -11.99 -9.28
CA GLU A 153 11.79 -12.35 -8.34
C GLU A 153 11.44 -11.19 -7.40
N PHE A 154 10.15 -11.01 -7.12
CA PHE A 154 9.71 -10.04 -6.14
C PHE A 154 10.26 -10.41 -4.74
N PRO A 155 10.96 -9.50 -4.03
CA PRO A 155 11.57 -9.79 -2.73
C PRO A 155 10.51 -9.82 -1.62
N PHE A 156 9.62 -10.81 -1.66
CA PHE A 156 8.42 -10.94 -0.83
C PHE A 156 8.68 -10.78 0.68
N PRO A 157 9.74 -11.34 1.28
CA PRO A 157 10.01 -11.15 2.70
C PRO A 157 10.31 -9.70 3.11
N SER A 158 10.70 -8.86 2.15
CA SER A 158 10.94 -7.43 2.38
C SER A 158 9.70 -6.56 2.20
N PHE A 159 8.57 -7.13 1.79
CA PHE A 159 7.31 -6.39 1.67
C PHE A 159 6.60 -6.22 3.02
N TRP A 160 6.65 -7.24 3.88
CA TRP A 160 5.95 -7.23 5.16
C TRP A 160 6.63 -8.15 6.18
N GLY A 161 6.38 -7.88 7.46
CA GLY A 161 6.87 -8.67 8.58
C GLY A 161 8.27 -8.27 9.09
N PRO A 162 8.94 -9.14 9.85
CA PRO A 162 10.21 -8.83 10.50
C PRO A 162 11.35 -8.44 9.54
N ARG A 163 11.26 -8.86 8.27
CA ARG A 163 12.26 -8.56 7.24
C ARG A 163 11.84 -7.44 6.28
N ALA A 164 10.72 -6.76 6.54
CA ALA A 164 10.28 -5.61 5.75
C ALA A 164 11.42 -4.58 5.61
N GLY A 165 11.58 -4.04 4.40
CA GLY A 165 12.69 -3.15 4.06
C GLY A 165 12.61 -2.65 2.62
N LEU A 166 13.66 -1.94 2.18
CA LEU A 166 13.70 -1.23 0.90
C LEU A 166 13.48 -2.10 -0.35
N PRO A 167 14.00 -3.34 -0.44
CA PRO A 167 13.97 -4.09 -1.70
C PRO A 167 12.58 -4.25 -2.31
N SER A 168 11.53 -4.39 -1.50
CA SER A 168 10.16 -4.46 -2.01
C SER A 168 9.70 -3.15 -2.65
N SER A 169 9.95 -2.02 -1.99
CA SER A 169 9.60 -0.70 -2.52
C SER A 169 10.43 -0.35 -3.76
N GLN A 170 11.70 -0.77 -3.80
CA GLN A 170 12.55 -0.67 -4.98
C GLN A 170 11.95 -1.45 -6.16
N TRP A 171 11.63 -2.73 -5.96
CA TRP A 171 11.01 -3.56 -7.00
C TRP A 171 9.68 -2.97 -7.48
N ILE A 172 8.86 -2.42 -6.57
CA ILE A 172 7.60 -1.75 -6.93
C ILE A 172 7.88 -0.50 -7.79
N ALA A 173 8.83 0.33 -7.40
CA ALA A 173 9.24 1.50 -8.19
C ALA A 173 9.75 1.08 -9.59
N ASP A 174 10.55 0.03 -9.67
CA ASP A 174 11.07 -0.49 -10.94
C ASP A 174 9.97 -1.07 -11.83
N SER A 175 8.99 -1.76 -11.23
CA SER A 175 7.81 -2.22 -11.97
C SER A 175 6.96 -1.06 -12.50
N ALA A 176 6.86 0.04 -11.76
CA ALA A 176 6.16 1.25 -12.21
C ALA A 176 6.91 1.95 -13.35
N ARG A 177 8.25 1.97 -13.31
CA ARG A 177 9.10 2.46 -14.41
C ARG A 177 8.93 1.61 -15.66
N TRP A 178 8.96 0.29 -15.51
CA TRP A 178 8.74 -0.64 -16.60
C TRP A 178 7.39 -0.41 -17.28
N VAL A 179 6.30 -0.30 -16.52
CA VAL A 179 4.96 -0.06 -17.09
C VAL A 179 4.89 1.29 -17.81
N GLU A 180 5.55 2.33 -17.28
CA GLU A 180 5.64 3.62 -17.97
C GLU A 180 6.49 3.58 -19.24
N GLU A 181 7.54 2.75 -19.31
CA GLU A 181 8.37 2.59 -20.50
C GLU A 181 7.65 1.90 -21.63
N TRP A 182 6.90 0.83 -21.31
CA TRP A 182 6.30 -0.04 -22.30
C TRP A 182 4.84 0.31 -22.63
N GLU A 183 4.07 0.76 -21.64
CA GLU A 183 2.61 0.84 -21.74
C GLU A 183 2.07 2.27 -21.65
N GLN A 184 2.79 3.16 -20.97
CA GLN A 184 2.48 4.60 -20.86
C GLN A 184 1.02 4.86 -20.43
N PRO A 185 0.60 4.41 -19.23
CA PRO A 185 -0.77 4.59 -18.75
C PRO A 185 -1.10 6.08 -18.55
N ASP A 186 -2.39 6.44 -18.61
CA ASP A 186 -2.86 7.77 -18.23
C ASP A 186 -2.75 8.01 -16.72
N LEU A 187 -2.92 6.95 -15.92
CA LEU A 187 -2.77 6.96 -14.47
C LEU A 187 -1.91 5.79 -14.00
N ASN A 188 -0.85 6.07 -13.24
CA ASN A 188 -0.01 5.07 -12.61
C ASN A 188 -0.07 5.20 -11.09
N LEU A 189 -0.76 4.28 -10.43
CA LEU A 189 -0.87 4.23 -8.96
C LEU A 189 0.26 3.37 -8.41
N VAL A 190 1.18 3.95 -7.63
CA VAL A 190 2.37 3.26 -7.11
C VAL A 190 2.38 3.27 -5.58
N TYR A 191 2.50 2.11 -4.95
CA TYR A 191 2.50 1.97 -3.49
C TYR A 191 3.90 1.62 -2.95
N LEU A 192 4.44 2.46 -2.07
CA LEU A 192 5.77 2.31 -1.48
C LEU A 192 5.66 2.10 0.06
N PRO A 193 5.63 0.85 0.54
CA PRO A 193 5.39 0.54 1.96
C PRO A 193 6.61 0.70 2.88
N HIS A 194 7.79 1.03 2.34
CA HIS A 194 9.08 0.94 3.05
C HIS A 194 9.07 1.46 4.49
N LEU A 195 8.58 2.67 4.71
CA LEU A 195 8.63 3.32 6.02
C LEU A 195 7.67 2.71 7.05
N ASP A 196 6.63 2.01 6.62
CA ASP A 196 5.53 1.56 7.50
C ASP A 196 6.05 0.69 8.65
N TYR A 197 6.76 -0.39 8.32
CA TYR A 197 7.26 -1.32 9.33
C TYR A 197 8.38 -0.75 10.20
N GLY A 198 9.28 0.06 9.64
CA GLY A 198 10.35 0.71 10.41
C GLY A 198 9.77 1.65 11.47
N LEU A 199 8.81 2.48 11.05
CA LEU A 199 8.10 3.40 11.94
C LEU A 199 7.28 2.66 13.01
N GLN A 200 6.63 1.53 12.67
CA GLN A 200 5.90 0.72 13.66
C GLN A 200 6.84 0.02 14.66
N ARG A 201 8.01 -0.44 14.20
CA ARG A 201 8.96 -1.24 14.99
C ARG A 201 9.78 -0.38 15.95
N TRP A 202 10.34 0.71 15.46
CA TRP A 202 11.29 1.53 16.21
C TRP A 202 10.72 2.89 16.60
N GLY A 203 9.77 3.43 15.82
CA GLY A 203 9.21 4.76 16.02
C GLY A 203 9.92 5.84 15.19
N PRO A 204 9.29 7.01 15.01
CA PRO A 204 9.76 8.05 14.09
C PRO A 204 11.08 8.74 14.50
N ASP A 205 11.44 8.71 15.77
CA ASP A 205 12.62 9.38 16.33
C ASP A 205 13.79 8.42 16.60
N ALA A 206 13.66 7.15 16.20
CA ALA A 206 14.68 6.13 16.48
C ALA A 206 15.90 6.29 15.56
N PRO A 207 17.13 6.06 16.05
CA PRO A 207 18.35 6.19 15.24
C PRO A 207 18.38 5.22 14.05
N GLU A 208 17.76 4.03 14.17
CA GLU A 208 17.62 3.04 13.10
C GLU A 208 16.89 3.62 11.87
N MET A 209 15.97 4.56 12.08
CA MET A 209 15.21 5.18 10.99
C MET A 209 16.04 6.09 10.11
N GLY A 210 17.22 6.55 10.54
CA GLY A 210 18.05 7.46 9.75
C GLY A 210 18.42 6.89 8.38
N ALA A 211 18.78 5.60 8.33
CA ALA A 211 19.11 4.93 7.07
C ALA A 211 17.85 4.69 6.20
N GLU A 212 16.73 4.33 6.83
CA GLU A 212 15.45 4.10 6.13
C GLU A 212 14.90 5.39 5.51
N PHE A 213 15.04 6.53 6.20
CA PHE A 213 14.66 7.84 5.66
C PHE A 213 15.51 8.24 4.45
N GLU A 214 16.83 8.12 4.54
CA GLU A 214 17.72 8.42 3.41
C GLU A 214 17.47 7.46 2.22
N ALA A 215 17.14 6.19 2.49
CA ALA A 215 16.82 5.21 1.47
C ALA A 215 15.55 5.57 0.69
N ILE A 216 14.44 5.87 1.39
CA ILE A 216 13.20 6.24 0.71
C ILE A 216 13.26 7.63 0.08
N ASP A 217 13.95 8.59 0.69
CA ASP A 217 14.12 9.94 0.15
C ASP A 217 14.79 9.88 -1.22
N ARG A 218 15.83 9.04 -1.35
CA ARG A 218 16.52 8.78 -2.62
C ARG A 218 15.60 8.08 -3.62
N LEU A 219 14.95 6.99 -3.23
CA LEU A 219 14.09 6.20 -4.12
C LEU A 219 12.94 7.05 -4.71
N VAL A 220 12.30 7.85 -3.86
CA VAL A 220 11.20 8.73 -4.27
C VAL A 220 11.70 9.85 -5.18
N ASP A 221 12.84 10.48 -4.88
CA ASP A 221 13.46 11.50 -5.74
C ASP A 221 13.79 10.95 -7.13
N GLU A 222 14.39 9.76 -7.20
CA GLU A 222 14.70 9.09 -8.46
C GLU A 222 13.43 8.74 -9.25
N LEU A 223 12.38 8.24 -8.58
CA LEU A 223 11.12 7.88 -9.22
C LEU A 223 10.36 9.11 -9.72
N ILE A 224 10.29 10.19 -8.94
CA ILE A 224 9.72 11.47 -9.35
C ILE A 224 10.48 12.00 -10.58
N SER A 225 11.82 12.02 -10.50
CA SER A 225 12.68 12.49 -11.59
C SER A 225 12.46 11.70 -12.88
N PHE A 226 12.28 10.38 -12.78
CA PHE A 226 11.98 9.52 -13.92
C PHE A 226 10.66 9.92 -14.59
N PHE A 227 9.56 10.07 -13.83
CA PHE A 227 8.25 10.43 -14.37
C PHE A 227 8.25 11.85 -14.97
N VAL A 228 8.82 12.83 -14.27
CA VAL A 228 8.86 14.23 -14.71
C VAL A 228 9.64 14.38 -16.02
N LYS A 229 10.77 13.67 -16.19
CA LYS A 229 11.54 13.65 -17.45
C LYS A 229 10.73 13.14 -18.65
N ARG A 230 9.67 12.37 -18.42
CA ARG A 230 8.77 11.82 -19.44
C ARG A 230 7.47 12.62 -19.59
N GLY A 231 7.40 13.80 -18.98
CA GLY A 231 6.22 14.66 -19.00
C GLY A 231 5.03 14.10 -18.22
N VAL A 232 5.26 13.16 -17.30
CA VAL A 232 4.25 12.63 -16.39
C VAL A 232 4.19 13.52 -15.15
N GLU A 233 2.99 13.96 -14.79
CA GLU A 233 2.75 14.75 -13.58
C GLU A 233 2.74 13.82 -12.37
N VAL A 234 3.39 14.22 -11.27
CA VAL A 234 3.52 13.35 -10.09
C VAL A 234 2.75 13.93 -8.91
N VAL A 235 1.88 13.11 -8.33
CA VAL A 235 1.19 13.38 -7.06
C VAL A 235 1.82 12.50 -5.98
N LEU A 236 2.46 13.12 -4.99
CA LEU A 236 2.99 12.42 -3.82
C LEU A 236 2.01 12.52 -2.66
N LEU A 237 1.61 11.38 -2.09
CA LEU A 237 0.68 11.33 -0.95
C LEU A 237 1.09 10.27 0.08
N SER A 238 0.40 10.30 1.21
CA SER A 238 0.51 9.30 2.28
C SER A 238 -0.85 9.00 2.88
N GLU A 239 -1.03 7.79 3.41
CA GLU A 239 -2.28 7.32 4.00
C GLU A 239 -2.52 7.86 5.41
N TYR A 240 -1.50 7.75 6.26
CA TYR A 240 -1.54 8.12 7.66
C TYR A 240 -0.12 8.29 8.19
N GLY A 241 -0.01 8.97 9.34
CA GLY A 241 1.26 9.08 10.08
C GLY A 241 1.35 8.05 11.19
N ILE A 242 2.58 7.66 11.52
CA ILE A 242 2.88 6.83 12.70
C ILE A 242 3.56 7.72 13.74
N SER A 243 3.08 7.67 14.97
CA SER A 243 3.56 8.50 16.07
C SER A 243 4.02 7.65 17.27
N LYS A 244 4.84 8.26 18.13
CA LYS A 244 5.33 7.61 19.34
C LYS A 244 4.18 7.31 20.31
N VAL A 245 4.08 6.06 20.73
CA VAL A 245 3.16 5.59 21.78
C VAL A 245 3.94 5.07 22.98
N ARG A 246 3.35 5.12 24.18
CA ARG A 246 4.05 4.79 25.45
C ARG A 246 3.39 3.72 26.30
N LYS A 247 2.13 3.39 26.03
CA LYS A 247 1.35 2.47 26.88
C LYS A 247 0.48 1.58 26.01
N PRO A 248 0.71 0.25 26.00
CA PRO A 248 -0.24 -0.67 25.39
C PRO A 248 -1.52 -0.77 26.24
N VAL A 249 -2.66 -0.95 25.58
CA VAL A 249 -3.93 -1.25 26.24
C VAL A 249 -4.35 -2.66 25.83
N HIS A 250 -4.31 -3.60 26.77
CA HIS A 250 -4.64 -5.00 26.53
C HIS A 250 -6.13 -5.26 26.73
N LEU A 251 -6.97 -4.82 25.78
CA LEU A 251 -8.42 -4.90 25.89
C LEU A 251 -8.94 -6.31 26.21
N ASN A 252 -8.38 -7.35 25.59
CA ASN A 252 -8.80 -8.73 25.85
C ASN A 252 -8.59 -9.16 27.31
N ARG A 253 -7.55 -8.65 27.99
CA ARG A 253 -7.36 -8.92 29.43
C ARG A 253 -8.45 -8.24 30.26
N VAL A 254 -8.76 -6.98 29.96
CA VAL A 254 -9.84 -6.24 30.64
C VAL A 254 -11.19 -6.90 30.41
N PHE A 255 -11.48 -7.39 29.20
CA PHE A 255 -12.73 -8.08 28.89
C PHE A 255 -12.81 -9.42 29.61
N ARG A 256 -11.70 -10.15 29.70
CA ARG A 256 -11.61 -11.38 30.49
C ARG A 256 -11.90 -11.13 31.96
N ASP A 257 -11.26 -10.14 32.58
CA ASP A 257 -11.45 -9.82 34.00
C ASP A 257 -12.91 -9.47 34.33
N LYS A 258 -13.65 -8.95 33.34
CA LYS A 258 -15.08 -8.63 33.45
C LYS A 258 -16.01 -9.80 33.10
N GLY A 259 -15.47 -10.95 32.68
CA GLY A 259 -16.27 -12.09 32.21
C GLY A 259 -16.98 -11.84 30.87
N TRP A 260 -16.49 -10.92 30.04
CA TRP A 260 -17.08 -10.59 28.73
C TRP A 260 -16.56 -11.44 27.57
N LEU A 261 -15.60 -12.32 27.83
CA LEU A 261 -15.08 -13.26 26.83
C LEU A 261 -15.54 -14.68 27.16
N GLN A 262 -16.03 -15.39 26.15
CA GLN A 262 -16.13 -16.84 26.20
C GLN A 262 -14.77 -17.40 25.75
N ILE A 263 -14.19 -18.26 26.57
CA ILE A 263 -12.87 -18.85 26.33
C ILE A 263 -13.05 -20.35 26.12
N LYS A 264 -12.46 -20.88 25.05
CA LYS A 264 -12.37 -22.33 24.85
C LYS A 264 -10.95 -22.78 25.19
N ASN A 265 -10.83 -23.69 26.16
CA ASN A 265 -9.56 -24.37 26.40
C ASN A 265 -9.37 -25.49 25.38
N GLU A 266 -8.32 -25.40 24.58
CA GLU A 266 -8.02 -26.37 23.52
C GLU A 266 -6.51 -26.62 23.47
N LEU A 267 -6.11 -27.88 23.65
CA LEU A 267 -4.70 -28.31 23.67
C LEU A 267 -3.82 -27.55 24.69
N GLY A 268 -4.39 -27.13 25.82
CA GLY A 268 -3.68 -26.36 26.85
C GLY A 268 -3.46 -24.88 26.48
N LEU A 269 -4.06 -24.42 25.39
CA LEU A 269 -4.11 -23.02 24.96
C LEU A 269 -5.54 -22.50 25.04
N GLU A 270 -5.67 -21.18 25.11
CA GLU A 270 -6.94 -20.49 25.12
C GLU A 270 -7.24 -19.96 23.72
N LEU A 271 -8.45 -20.27 23.22
CA LEU A 271 -9.01 -19.74 21.99
C LEU A 271 -10.23 -18.86 22.28
#